data_AF-A0A1H8CEY1-F1
#
_entry.id   AF-A0A1H8CEY1-F1
#
_cell.length_a   1.000
_cell.length_b   1.000
_cell.length_c   1.000
_cell.angle_alpha   90.00
_cell.angle_beta   90.00
_cell.angle_gamma   90.00
#
_symmetry.space_group_name_H-M   'P 1'
#
loop_
_entity.id
_entity.type
_entity.pdbx_description
1 polymer ?
#
loop_
_entity_poly.entity_id
_entity_poly.type
_entity_poly.pdbx_seq_one_letter_code
_entity_poly.pdbx_strand_id
1 'polypeptide(L)'
;MNHWKRSEVRVNRPKSVRVTLDNAPSGLAPGNCELEGFEITGADKKFYPAKTRIAGRTRNVEVWSDQVAQPVAVRYAFRNYVGNITLRNTLGIAAFPFRTDTWDDVK
;
A
#
# COMPACT_ATOMS: atom_id res chain seq x y z
N MET A 1 -6.84 -19.82 -16.11
CA MET A 1 -5.57 -19.95 -15.35
C MET A 1 -5.40 -18.63 -14.61
N ASN A 2 -6.05 -18.50 -13.45
CA ASN A 2 -6.29 -17.20 -12.78
C ASN A 2 -5.50 -17.19 -11.47
N HIS A 3 -4.24 -16.80 -11.52
CA HIS A 3 -3.37 -16.74 -10.33
C HIS A 3 -2.85 -15.31 -10.09
N TRP A 4 -3.78 -14.40 -9.81
CA TRP A 4 -3.44 -13.15 -9.12
C TRP A 4 -4.43 -12.98 -7.98
N LYS A 5 -4.11 -13.59 -6.82
CA LYS A 5 -4.84 -13.30 -5.59
C LYS A 5 -4.51 -11.87 -5.17
N ARG A 6 -5.57 -11.10 -5.08
CA ARG A 6 -5.68 -9.68 -4.74
C ARG A 6 -5.01 -9.45 -3.38
N SER A 7 -4.08 -8.50 -3.30
CA SER A 7 -3.56 -8.02 -2.02
C SER A 7 -4.73 -7.66 -1.10
N GLU A 8 -4.83 -8.36 0.03
CA GLU A 8 -5.94 -8.15 0.97
C GLU A 8 -5.61 -6.95 1.86
N VAL A 9 -6.49 -5.94 1.83
CA VAL A 9 -6.34 -4.72 2.63
C VAL A 9 -7.35 -4.76 3.77
N ARG A 10 -6.83 -4.76 4.99
CA ARG A 10 -7.63 -4.75 6.23
C ARG A 10 -7.37 -3.46 6.98
N VAL A 11 -8.40 -2.65 7.21
CA VAL A 11 -8.32 -1.47 8.07
C VAL A 11 -8.29 -1.96 9.51
N ASN A 12 -7.22 -1.68 10.26
CA ASN A 12 -7.01 -2.31 11.58
C ASN A 12 -6.70 -1.32 12.72
N ARG A 13 -6.78 -0.01 12.46
CA ARG A 13 -6.78 1.05 13.48
C ARG A 13 -7.63 2.21 12.98
N PRO A 14 -8.18 3.07 13.87
CA PRO A 14 -9.02 4.18 13.44
C PRO A 14 -8.34 5.10 12.40
N LYS A 15 -7.00 5.15 12.35
CA LYS A 15 -6.23 6.03 11.44
C LYS A 15 -5.29 5.30 10.45
N SER A 16 -5.21 3.97 10.46
CA SER A 16 -4.26 3.25 9.59
C SER A 16 -4.86 2.01 8.93
N VAL A 17 -4.32 1.71 7.75
CA VAL A 17 -4.69 0.58 6.91
C VAL A 17 -3.53 -0.39 6.85
N ARG A 18 -3.83 -1.69 6.97
CA ARG A 18 -2.86 -2.76 6.71
C ARG A 18 -3.04 -3.29 5.30
N VAL A 19 -1.99 -3.16 4.49
CA VAL A 19 -1.91 -3.77 3.16
C VAL A 19 -1.11 -5.08 3.27
N THR A 20 -1.72 -6.20 2.88
CA THR A 20 -1.05 -7.51 2.87
C THR A 20 -0.66 -7.88 1.44
N LEU A 21 0.62 -8.20 1.21
CA LEU A 21 1.09 -8.70 -0.08
C LEU A 21 1.21 -10.23 -0.06
N ASP A 22 0.38 -10.90 -0.85
CA ASP A 22 0.31 -12.37 -0.87
C ASP A 22 1.59 -13.02 -1.42
N ASN A 23 2.25 -12.38 -2.39
CA ASN A 23 3.47 -12.88 -3.04
C ASN A 23 4.76 -12.59 -2.25
N ALA A 24 4.64 -12.43 -0.93
CA ALA A 24 5.76 -12.15 -0.02
C ALA A 24 5.76 -13.06 1.22
N PRO A 25 5.68 -14.40 1.07
CA PRO A 25 5.60 -15.32 2.22
C PRO A 25 6.80 -15.22 3.16
N SER A 26 7.97 -14.85 2.62
CA SER A 26 9.22 -14.64 3.36
C SER A 26 9.40 -13.20 3.88
N GLY A 27 8.43 -12.32 3.63
CA GLY A 27 8.40 -10.92 4.05
C GLY A 27 8.73 -9.92 2.94
N LEU A 28 8.74 -8.64 3.33
CA LEU A 28 9.00 -7.49 2.48
C LEU A 28 10.40 -6.90 2.72
N ALA A 29 10.90 -6.20 1.70
CA ALA A 29 12.10 -5.39 1.74
C ALA A 29 11.84 -4.02 1.07
N PRO A 30 12.53 -2.95 1.51
CA PRO A 30 13.42 -2.92 2.67
C PRO A 30 12.62 -3.08 3.97
N GLY A 31 13.22 -3.74 4.97
CA GLY A 31 12.62 -3.86 6.30
C GLY A 31 12.87 -2.61 7.13
N ASN A 32 11.97 -2.30 8.06
CA ASN A 32 12.10 -1.17 9.00
C ASN A 32 12.36 0.19 8.33
N CYS A 33 11.90 0.38 7.09
CA CYS A 33 11.98 1.66 6.38
C CYS A 33 10.60 2.23 6.10
N GLU A 34 10.57 3.52 5.82
CA GLU A 34 9.44 4.16 5.16
C GLU A 34 9.56 3.91 3.65
N LEU A 35 8.42 3.62 3.02
CA LEU A 35 8.27 3.39 1.59
C LEU A 35 7.56 4.58 0.95
N GLU A 36 8.07 5.00 -0.20
CA GLU A 36 7.40 5.96 -1.06
C GLU A 36 6.37 5.30 -1.98
N GLY A 37 5.52 6.15 -2.58
CA GLY A 37 4.56 5.73 -3.60
C GLY A 37 3.22 5.26 -3.09
N PHE A 38 3.00 5.30 -1.77
CA PHE A 38 1.70 5.07 -1.16
C PHE A 38 0.90 6.36 -1.07
N GLU A 39 -0.37 6.26 -1.43
CA GLU A 39 -1.37 7.30 -1.22
C GLU A 39 -2.59 6.72 -0.53
N ILE A 40 -3.23 7.51 0.32
CA ILE A 40 -4.36 7.08 1.13
C ILE A 40 -5.47 8.13 1.08
N THR A 41 -6.71 7.68 1.18
CA THR A 41 -7.89 8.55 1.11
C THR A 41 -8.95 8.13 2.12
N GLY A 42 -9.77 9.09 2.53
CA GLY A 42 -10.97 8.86 3.33
C GLY A 42 -12.23 8.89 2.46
N ALA A 43 -13.36 9.17 3.10
CA ALA A 43 -14.66 9.27 2.40
C ALA A 43 -14.71 10.41 1.36
N ASP A 44 -13.80 11.38 1.44
CA ASP A 44 -13.70 12.52 0.52
C ASP A 44 -13.10 12.16 -0.85
N LYS A 45 -12.56 10.95 -1.01
CA LYS A 45 -11.92 10.44 -2.23
C LYS A 45 -10.73 11.26 -2.72
N LYS A 46 -10.19 12.16 -1.88
CA LYS A 46 -8.97 12.89 -2.16
C LYS A 46 -7.79 12.05 -1.70
N PHE A 47 -6.83 11.80 -2.58
CA PHE A 47 -5.64 11.01 -2.26
C PHE A 47 -4.56 11.92 -1.70
N TYR A 48 -4.09 11.55 -0.51
CA TYR A 48 -3.02 12.23 0.21
C TYR A 48 -1.78 11.32 0.25
N PRO A 49 -0.56 11.90 0.25
CA PRO A 49 0.65 11.13 0.53
C PRO A 49 0.52 10.37 1.85
N ALA A 50 0.92 9.11 1.84
CA ALA A 50 0.85 8.25 3.01
C ALA A 50 2.23 7.96 3.57
N LYS A 51 2.31 7.99 4.90
CA LYS A 51 3.41 7.42 5.68
C LYS A 51 3.23 5.91 5.74
N THR A 52 4.35 5.19 5.81
CA THR A 52 4.32 3.73 5.81
C THR A 52 5.29 3.12 6.80
N ARG A 53 4.98 1.88 7.22
CA ARG A 53 5.84 1.10 8.10
C ARG A 53 5.72 -0.39 7.83
N ILE A 54 6.87 -1.04 7.64
CA ILE A 54 7.01 -2.50 7.73
C ILE A 54 7.59 -2.83 9.10
N ALA A 55 6.82 -3.47 9.97
CA ALA A 55 7.26 -3.85 11.31
C ALA A 55 7.85 -5.27 11.32
N GLY A 56 9.18 -5.36 11.39
CA GLY A 56 9.90 -6.63 11.42
C GLY A 56 9.82 -7.39 10.10
N ARG A 57 9.99 -8.71 10.16
CA ARG A 57 9.89 -9.58 8.98
C ARG A 57 8.43 -9.97 8.75
N THR A 58 7.75 -9.22 7.89
CA THR A 58 6.32 -9.40 7.63
C THR A 58 5.97 -9.13 6.17
N ARG A 59 4.80 -9.62 5.75
CA ARG A 59 4.17 -9.35 4.45
C ARG A 59 3.17 -8.19 4.47
N ASN A 60 3.15 -7.46 5.59
CA ASN A 60 2.20 -6.41 5.86
C ASN A 60 2.87 -5.04 5.85
N VAL A 61 2.25 -4.06 5.20
CA VAL A 61 2.60 -2.64 5.28
C VAL A 61 1.50 -1.93 6.06
N GLU A 62 1.87 -1.22 7.12
CA GLU A 62 0.96 -0.24 7.75
C GLU A 62 1.06 1.07 6.96
N VAL A 63 -0.08 1.63 6.59
CA VAL A 63 -0.21 2.82 5.74
C VAL A 63 -1.15 3.81 6.42
N TRP A 64 -0.73 5.06 6.60
CA TRP A 64 -1.55 6.10 7.24
C TRP A 64 -1.21 7.50 6.72
N SER A 65 -2.06 8.48 7.00
CA SER A 65 -1.76 9.90 6.77
C SER A 65 -2.38 10.74 7.86
N ASP A 66 -1.67 11.76 8.34
CA ASP A 66 -2.19 12.69 9.35
C ASP A 66 -3.39 13.50 8.82
N GLN A 67 -3.54 13.56 7.49
CA GLN A 67 -4.65 14.22 6.80
C GLN A 67 -5.90 13.32 6.66
N VAL A 68 -5.79 12.02 6.93
CA VAL A 68 -6.86 11.04 6.71
C VAL A 68 -7.23 10.38 8.02
N ALA A 69 -8.26 10.92 8.68
CA ALA A 69 -8.70 10.45 9.98
C ALA A 69 -9.37 9.06 9.94
N GLN A 70 -10.06 8.73 8.84
CA GLN A 70 -10.73 7.44 8.63
C GLN A 70 -10.44 6.95 7.21
N PRO A 71 -9.38 6.16 7.02
CA PRO A 71 -8.97 5.74 5.68
C PRO A 71 -9.90 4.64 5.13
N VAL A 72 -10.27 4.79 3.86
CA VAL A 72 -11.16 3.85 3.14
C VAL A 72 -10.47 3.15 1.97
N ALA A 73 -9.39 3.73 1.43
CA ALA A 73 -8.64 3.14 0.33
C ALA A 73 -7.18 3.58 0.29
N VAL A 74 -6.36 2.74 -0.36
CA VAL A 74 -4.92 2.94 -0.58
C VAL A 74 -4.59 2.69 -2.04
N ARG A 75 -3.61 3.44 -2.55
CA ARG A 75 -2.98 3.24 -3.84
C ARG A 75 -1.47 3.12 -3.68
N TYR A 76 -0.86 2.34 -4.55
CA TYR A 76 0.58 2.20 -4.65
C TYR A 76 1.04 2.40 -6.09
N ALA A 77 2.06 3.24 -6.29
CA ALA A 77 2.67 3.53 -7.59
C ALA A 77 1.64 3.95 -8.68
N PHE A 78 0.61 4.71 -8.29
CA PHE A 78 -0.54 5.05 -9.13
C PHE A 78 -0.43 6.43 -9.81
N ARG A 79 0.75 7.06 -9.77
CA ARG A 79 1.04 8.32 -10.47
C ARG A 79 2.11 8.08 -11.54
N ASN A 80 2.08 8.86 -12.62
CA ASN A 80 3.03 8.77 -13.73
C ASN A 80 4.49 8.95 -13.31
N TYR A 81 4.73 9.71 -12.24
CA TYR A 81 6.04 9.84 -11.62
C TYR A 81 5.90 9.68 -10.11
N VAL A 82 6.57 8.66 -9.60
CA VAL A 82 6.78 8.42 -8.18
C VAL A 82 8.28 8.20 -8.06
N GLY A 83 8.94 8.89 -7.12
CA GLY A 83 10.39 8.86 -6.96
C GLY A 83 10.95 7.45 -6.75
N ASN A 84 11.28 7.10 -5.51
CA ASN A 84 11.95 5.84 -5.21
C ASN A 84 10.94 4.74 -4.82
N ILE A 85 10.36 4.08 -5.83
CA ILE A 85 9.53 2.88 -5.66
C ILE A 85 10.42 1.69 -5.29
N THR A 86 10.52 1.39 -3.99
CA THR A 86 11.48 0.37 -3.48
C THR A 86 10.83 -0.88 -2.90
N LEU A 87 9.49 -0.93 -2.80
CA LEU A 87 8.78 -2.07 -2.22
C LEU A 87 9.00 -3.33 -3.05
N ARG A 88 9.58 -4.33 -2.41
CA ARG A 88 9.85 -5.64 -2.98
C ARG A 88 9.64 -6.73 -1.94
N ASN A 89 9.48 -7.97 -2.39
CA ASN A 89 9.60 -9.10 -1.47
C ASN A 89 11.08 -9.38 -1.14
N THR A 90 11.35 -10.27 -0.18
CA THR A 90 12.74 -10.65 0.18
C THR A 90 13.50 -11.39 -0.93
N LEU A 91 12.84 -11.79 -2.03
CA LEU A 91 13.50 -12.36 -3.21
C LEU A 91 13.93 -11.30 -4.23
N GLY A 92 13.69 -10.01 -3.93
CA GLY A 92 14.05 -8.91 -4.81
C GLY A 92 13.00 -8.56 -5.87
N ILE A 93 11.85 -9.22 -5.88
CA ILE A 93 10.78 -8.96 -6.85
C ILE A 93 10.00 -7.73 -6.41
N ALA A 94 9.98 -6.70 -7.26
CA ALA A 94 9.25 -5.46 -7.02
C ALA A 94 7.73 -5.69 -6.99
N ALA A 95 7.04 -4.93 -6.13
CA ALA A 95 5.58 -4.90 -6.14
C ALA A 95 5.07 -4.15 -7.38
N PHE A 96 4.08 -4.73 -8.07
CA PHE A 96 3.36 -4.04 -9.13
C PHE A 96 2.49 -2.90 -8.56
N PRO A 97 2.19 -1.85 -9.34
CA PRO A 97 1.18 -0.86 -8.97
C PRO A 97 -0.15 -1.52 -8.63
N PHE A 98 -0.84 -1.01 -7.60
CA PHE A 98 -2.16 -1.51 -7.20
C PHE A 98 -3.01 -0.40 -6.58
N ARG A 99 -4.32 -0.65 -6.54
CA ARG A 99 -5.31 0.18 -5.85
C ARG A 99 -6.35 -0.69 -5.16
N THR A 100 -6.90 -0.20 -4.05
CA THR A 100 -7.94 -0.92 -3.30
C THR A 100 -9.33 -0.36 -3.52
N ASP A 101 -9.43 0.88 -4.01
CA ASP A 101 -10.71 1.47 -4.35
C ASP A 101 -11.24 0.94 -5.68
N THR A 102 -12.57 0.94 -5.82
CA THR A 102 -13.29 0.47 -7.01
C THR A 102 -13.92 1.63 -7.78
N TRP A 103 -13.38 2.84 -7.63
CA TRP A 103 -13.97 4.03 -8.24
C TRP A 103 -13.58 4.15 -9.71
N ASP A 104 -14.53 4.51 -10.55
CA ASP A 104 -14.27 4.77 -11.96
C ASP A 104 -13.76 6.21 -12.11
N ASP A 105 -12.45 6.36 -11.99
CA ASP A 105 -11.77 7.66 -12.07
C ASP A 105 -11.23 7.93 -13.48
N VAL A 106 -11.64 7.12 -14.48
CA VAL A 106 -11.34 7.38 -15.89
C VAL A 106 -12.19 8.57 -16.33
N LYS A 107 -11.55 9.71 -16.55
CA LYS A 107 -12.10 10.82 -17.33
C LYS A 107 -11.37 10.94 -18.65
#